data_AF-A0A9E3SKR2-F1
#
_entry.id   AF-A0A9E3SKR2-F1
#
_cell.length_a   1.000
_cell.length_b   1.000
_cell.length_c   1.000
_cell.angle_alpha   90.00
_cell.angle_beta   90.00
_cell.angle_gamma   90.00
#
_symmetry.space_group_name_H-M   'P 1'
#
loop_
_entity.id
_entity.type
_entity.pdbx_description
1 polymer ?
#
loop_
_entity_poly.entity_id
_entity_poly.type
_entity_poly.pdbx_seq_one_letter_code
_entity_poly.pdbx_strand_id
1 'polypeptide(L)' 'MKCLALAAAAIAAALALPACAAGVGSLARVTVIDRTANRELPVYWKDGRAWIAGHPGNEYTVRVRNVAGEDLL' A
#
# COMPACT_ATOMS: atom_id res chain seq x y z
N MET A 1 14.97 -25.16 -19.53
CA MET A 1 15.46 -23.77 -19.31
C MET A 1 14.35 -22.71 -19.35
N LYS A 2 13.36 -22.78 -20.27
CA LYS A 2 12.24 -21.80 -20.31
C LYS A 2 11.34 -21.81 -19.05
N CYS A 3 11.10 -22.97 -18.43
CA CYS A 3 10.30 -23.06 -17.20
C CYS A 3 10.96 -22.36 -16.00
N LEU A 4 12.30 -22.38 -15.91
CA LEU A 4 13.03 -21.69 -14.83
C LEU A 4 12.95 -20.16 -14.97
N ALA A 5 13.02 -19.65 -16.20
CA ALA A 5 12.90 -18.21 -16.47
C ALA A 5 11.50 -17.68 -16.14
N LEU A 6 10.45 -18.46 -16.44
CA LEU A 6 9.07 -18.14 -16.10
C LEU A 6 8.83 -18.12 -14.58
N ALA A 7 9.41 -19.06 -13.84
CA ALA A 7 9.33 -19.10 -12.38
C ALA A 7 10.04 -17.89 -11.73
N ALA A 8 11.21 -17.50 -12.23
CA ALA A 8 11.93 -16.33 -11.74
C ALA A 8 11.16 -15.02 -11.98
N ALA A 9 10.51 -14.88 -13.14
CA ALA A 9 9.69 -13.71 -13.46
C ALA A 9 8.44 -13.60 -12.56
N ALA A 10 7.80 -14.72 -12.23
CA ALA A 10 6.65 -14.75 -11.33
C ALA A 10 7.01 -14.33 -9.89
N ILE A 11 8.17 -14.73 -9.39
CA ILE A 11 8.66 -14.35 -8.06
C ILE A 11 9.01 -12.85 -8.03
N ALA A 12 9.64 -12.32 -9.08
CA ALA A 12 9.93 -10.89 -9.17
C ALA A 12 8.65 -10.03 -9.23
N ALA A 13 7.61 -10.49 -9.91
CA ALA A 13 6.32 -9.81 -9.96
C ALA A 13 5.58 -9.82 -8.61
N ALA A 14 5.70 -10.91 -7.84
CA ALA A 14 5.10 -11.02 -6.50
C ALA A 14 5.72 -10.03 -5.49
N LEU A 15 7.00 -9.69 -5.63
CA LEU A 15 7.68 -8.70 -4.78
C LEU A 15 7.31 -7.25 -5.10
N ALA A 16 6.76 -6.99 -6.30
CA ALA A 16 6.38 -5.65 -6.75
C ALA A 16 4.96 -5.25 -6.37
N LEU A 17 4.16 -6.17 -5.81
CA LEU A 17 2.80 -5.88 -5.39
C LEU A 17 2.83 -5.17 -4.02
N PRO A 18 2.43 -3.89 -3.92
CA PRO A 18 2.23 -3.28 -2.62
C PRO A 18 1.16 -4.10 -1.89
N ALA A 19 1.53 -4.66 -0.73
CA ALA A 19 0.62 -5.37 0.15
C ALA A 19 -0.37 -4.38 0.76
N CYS A 20 -1.36 -3.97 -0.03
CA CYS A 20 -2.52 -3.24 0.44
C CYS A 20 -3.34 -4.21 1.28
N ALA A 21 -3.03 -4.30 2.56
CA ALA A 21 -3.85 -4.97 3.55
C ALA A 21 -5.14 -4.15 3.75
N ALA A 22 -6.06 -4.23 2.79
CA ALA A 22 -7.46 -3.91 3.01
C ALA A 22 -8.06 -5.11 3.73
N GLY A 23 -8.27 -4.98 5.04
CA GLY A 23 -8.99 -5.99 5.80
C GLY A 23 -10.37 -6.24 5.16
N VAL A 24 -10.85 -7.48 5.23
CA VAL A 24 -12.23 -7.81 4.87
C VAL A 24 -13.16 -6.90 5.69
N GLY A 25 -14.01 -6.11 5.03
CA GLY A 25 -14.87 -5.09 5.67
C GLY A 25 -14.31 -3.66 5.73
N SER A 26 -13.28 -3.32 4.94
CA SER A 26 -12.73 -1.96 4.90
C SER A 26 -13.71 -0.94 4.28
N LEU A 27 -14.08 0.11 5.03
CA LEU A 27 -14.96 1.19 4.54
C LEU A 27 -14.30 2.06 3.45
N ALA A 28 -13.01 2.31 3.62
CA ALA A 28 -12.20 3.10 2.69
C ALA A 28 -10.82 2.47 2.48
N ARG A 29 -10.19 2.77 1.36
CA ARG A 29 -8.77 2.56 1.13
C ARG A 29 -8.03 3.85 1.41
N VAL A 30 -7.03 3.79 2.28
CA VAL A 30 -6.14 4.91 2.61
C VAL A 30 -4.76 4.65 2.02
N THR A 31 -4.26 5.60 1.24
CA THR A 31 -2.92 5.57 0.64
C THR A 31 -2.17 6.82 1.07
N VAL A 32 -0.89 6.67 1.42
CA VAL A 32 -0.01 7.80 1.76
C VAL A 32 1.13 7.88 0.77
N ILE A 33 1.37 9.07 0.24
CA ILE A 33 2.40 9.35 -0.76
C ILE A 33 3.38 10.34 -0.17
N ASP A 34 4.67 10.02 -0.22
CA ASP A 34 5.75 10.97 0.00
C ASP A 34 5.88 11.83 -1.26
N ARG A 35 5.56 13.13 -1.15
CA ARG A 35 5.60 14.05 -2.29
C ARG A 35 7.03 14.40 -2.71
N THR A 36 7.97 14.37 -1.79
CA THR A 36 9.39 14.65 -2.07
C THR A 36 9.97 13.55 -2.98
N ALA A 37 9.72 12.29 -2.62
CA ALA A 37 10.17 11.13 -3.41
C ALA A 37 9.18 10.67 -4.49
N ASN A 38 7.99 11.29 -4.54
CA ASN A 38 6.85 10.93 -5.38
C ASN A 38 6.54 9.43 -5.39
N ARG A 39 6.45 8.82 -4.19
CA ARG A 39 6.21 7.38 -4.03
C ARG A 39 5.15 7.08 -2.97
N GLU A 40 4.39 6.02 -3.18
CA GLU A 40 3.51 5.47 -2.14
C GLU A 40 4.34 4.81 -1.02
N LEU A 41 3.93 5.03 0.22
CA LEU A 41 4.58 4.46 1.39
C LEU A 41 3.88 3.16 1.82
N PRO A 42 4.64 2.10 2.13
CA PRO A 42 4.07 0.88 2.66
C PRO A 42 3.45 1.12 4.03
N VAL A 43 2.31 0.47 4.27
CA VAL A 43 1.60 0.50 5.56
C VAL A 43 1.97 -0.75 6.36
N TYR A 44 2.44 -0.54 7.59
CA TYR A 44 2.79 -1.60 8.53
C TYR A 44 1.72 -1.72 9.61
N TRP A 45 1.12 -2.90 9.73
CA TRP A 45 0.11 -3.17 10.76
C TRP A 45 0.75 -3.74 12.01
N LYS A 46 0.52 -3.10 13.17
CA LYS A 46 0.99 -3.56 14.47
C LYS A 46 0.04 -3.12 15.58
N ASP A 47 -0.34 -4.05 16.46
CA ASP A 47 -1.19 -3.79 17.64
C ASP A 47 -2.51 -3.09 17.28
N GLY A 48 -3.15 -3.55 16.19
CA GLY A 48 -4.41 -2.98 15.69
C GLY A 48 -4.27 -1.58 15.09
N ARG A 49 -3.05 -1.07 14.89
CA ARG A 49 -2.77 0.24 14.32
C ARG A 49 -1.99 0.13 13.02
N ALA A 50 -2.27 1.06 12.11
CA ALA A 50 -1.50 1.27 10.89
C ALA A 50 -0.36 2.27 11.16
N TRP A 51 0.84 1.92 10.71
CA TRP A 51 2.05 2.72 10.85
C TRP A 51 2.69 2.93 9.49
N ILE A 52 3.32 4.09 9.30
CA ILE A 52 3.98 4.48 8.05
C ILE A 52 5.35 5.05 8.40
N ALA A 53 6.38 4.59 7.71
CA ALA A 53 7.74 5.11 7.88
C ALA A 53 7.94 6.35 6.99
N GLY A 54 7.94 7.53 7.61
CA GLY A 54 8.25 8.79 6.95
C GLY A 54 9.64 9.33 7.31
N HIS A 55 10.07 10.36 6.58
CA HIS A 55 11.20 11.22 6.90
C HIS A 55 10.71 12.59 7.40
N PRO A 56 11.29 13.14 8.49
CA PRO A 56 11.01 14.50 8.94
C PRO A 56 11.29 15.54 7.84
N GLY A 57 10.44 16.56 7.74
CA GLY A 57 10.56 17.62 6.74
C GLY A 57 10.00 17.29 5.35
N ASN A 58 9.64 16.03 5.08
CA ASN A 58 8.94 15.69 3.84
C ASN A 58 7.45 16.04 3.92
N GLU A 59 6.88 16.37 2.77
CA GLU A 59 5.44 16.52 2.61
C GLU A 59 4.77 15.20 2.23
N TYR A 60 3.59 14.95 2.80
CA TYR A 60 2.82 13.74 2.52
C TYR A 60 1.43 14.08 2.02
N THR A 61 0.93 13.26 1.08
CA THR A 61 -0.46 13.29 0.66
C THR A 61 -1.17 12.06 1.18
N VAL A 62 -2.29 12.26 1.88
CA VAL A 62 -3.21 11.19 2.25
C VAL A 62 -4.35 11.15 1.23
N ARG A 63 -4.53 10.02 0.56
CA ARG A 63 -5.65 9.76 -0.33
C ARG A 63 -6.60 8.78 0.32
N VAL A 64 -7.85 9.20 0.47
CA VAL A 64 -8.93 8.35 0.97
C VAL A 64 -9.86 8.04 -0.20
N ARG A 65 -10.07 6.76 -0.46
CA ARG A 65 -11.03 6.27 -1.47
C ARG A 65 -12.10 5.46 -0.76
N ASN A 66 -13.34 5.93 -0.82
CA ASN A 66 -14.49 5.13 -0.41
C ASN A 66 -14.58 3.87 -1.30
N VAL A 67 -14.67 2.70 -0.68
CA VAL A 67 -14.83 1.41 -1.37
C VAL A 67 -16.04 0.62 -0.91
N ALA A 68 -16.73 1.06 0.16
CA ALA A 68 -17.91 0.39 0.68
C ALA A 68 -19.22 0.79 -0.04
N GLY A 69 -19.22 1.91 -0.76
CA GLY A 69 -20.41 2.36 -1.53
C GLY A 69 -21.53 2.94 -0.67
N GLU A 70 -21.30 3.08 0.63
CA GLU A 70 -22.12 3.81 1.60
C GLU A 70 -21.44 5.12 2.01
N ASP A 71 -22.14 6.00 2.72
CA ASP A 71 -21.51 7.22 3.26
C ASP A 71 -20.50 6.87 4.35
N LEU A 72 -19.41 7.64 4.43
CA LEU A 72 -18.37 7.44 5.45
C LEU A 72 -18.61 8.30 6.71
N LEU A 73 -19.62 9.18 6.71
CA LEU A 73 -19.91 10.17 7.76
C LEU A 73 -21.25 9.93 8.45
#